data_AF-A0A4U0WHP4-F1
#
_entry.id   AF-A0A4U0WHP4-F1
#
_cell.length_a   1.000
_cell.length_b   1.000
_cell.length_c   1.000
_cell.angle_alpha   90.00
_cell.angle_beta   90.00
_cell.angle_gamma   90.00
#
_symmetry.space_group_name_H-M   'P 1'
#
loop_
_entity.id
_entity.type
_entity.pdbx_description
1 polymer ?
#
loop_
_entity_poly.entity_id
_entity_poly.type
_entity_poly.pdbx_seq_one_letter_code
_entity_poly.pdbx_strand_id
1 'polypeptide(L)'
;MDLTARRATRLASGQLRSSPITAIVEDDNETAKQAEQIQHLEASIEALREDGRDDVAALAERRDLERGQTKQDRKRRQQKTFELEVRIQEREAAISQLTGLAERLGWKVAETRRRRQRMEAIRQYEEAITEHSRDAERSTAEAARYRKEVELLWQEQREEEDGAEVDEGEGFAVVDSTSAEPAPS
;
A
#
# COMPACT_ATOMS: atom_id res chain seq x y z
N MET A 1 8.31 7.19 -30.82
CA MET A 1 8.64 8.31 -29.92
C MET A 1 9.23 7.74 -28.65
N ASP A 2 10.46 8.08 -28.36
CA ASP A 2 11.31 7.41 -27.37
C ASP A 2 10.94 7.79 -25.93
N LEU A 3 10.71 6.80 -25.06
CA LEU A 3 10.29 6.98 -23.66
C LEU A 3 11.37 7.69 -22.83
N THR A 4 12.62 7.55 -23.24
CA THR A 4 13.81 8.21 -22.68
C THR A 4 13.76 9.73 -22.86
N ALA A 5 13.32 10.20 -24.02
CA ALA A 5 13.20 11.63 -24.32
C ALA A 5 12.09 12.31 -23.50
N ARG A 6 11.00 11.58 -23.20
CA ARG A 6 9.91 12.06 -22.32
C ARG A 6 10.31 12.11 -20.85
N ARG A 7 11.24 11.25 -20.42
CA ARG A 7 11.76 11.23 -19.04
C ARG A 7 12.74 12.39 -18.79
N ALA A 8 13.60 12.68 -19.78
CA ALA A 8 14.53 13.80 -19.72
C ALA A 8 13.83 15.18 -19.71
N THR A 9 12.76 15.34 -20.48
CA THR A 9 11.96 16.58 -20.50
C THR A 9 11.17 16.82 -19.20
N ARG A 10 10.74 15.77 -18.49
CA ARG A 10 10.10 15.89 -17.16
C ARG A 10 11.07 16.23 -16.04
N LEU A 11 12.32 15.79 -16.13
CA LEU A 11 13.39 16.14 -15.18
C LEU A 11 13.74 17.63 -15.27
N ALA A 12 13.73 18.19 -16.49
CA ALA A 12 14.02 19.61 -16.74
C ALA A 12 12.88 20.56 -16.33
N SER A 13 11.63 20.09 -16.25
CA SER A 13 10.45 20.94 -15.99
C SER A 13 10.04 21.04 -14.52
N GLY A 14 10.79 20.46 -13.57
CA GLY A 14 10.47 20.50 -12.14
C GLY A 14 9.13 19.81 -11.77
N GLN A 15 8.57 19.00 -12.68
CA GLN A 15 7.27 18.34 -12.51
C GLN A 15 7.34 16.96 -11.85
N LEU A 16 8.49 16.59 -11.28
CA LEU A 16 8.54 15.50 -10.31
C LEU A 16 7.97 16.02 -8.99
N ARG A 17 6.64 15.98 -8.87
CA ARG A 17 6.03 15.80 -7.55
C ARG A 17 6.73 14.61 -6.90
N SER A 18 7.14 14.79 -5.65
CA SER A 18 7.95 13.84 -4.88
C SER A 18 7.57 12.39 -5.19
N SER A 19 8.59 11.54 -5.38
CA SER A 19 8.37 10.11 -5.58
C SER A 19 7.44 9.57 -4.48
N PRO A 20 6.55 8.62 -4.79
CA PRO A 20 5.61 8.07 -3.80
C PRO A 20 6.32 7.53 -2.55
N ILE A 21 7.56 7.05 -2.68
CA ILE A 21 8.40 6.59 -1.57
C ILE A 21 8.83 7.76 -0.66
N THR A 22 9.24 8.90 -1.22
CA THR A 22 9.57 10.10 -0.42
C THR A 22 8.36 10.66 0.30
N ALA A 23 7.17 10.61 -0.32
CA ALA A 23 5.93 11.04 0.33
C ALA A 23 5.53 10.14 1.52
N ILE A 24 5.79 8.83 1.45
CA ILE A 24 5.50 7.89 2.56
C ILE A 24 6.45 8.12 3.74
N VAL A 25 7.74 8.36 3.49
CA VAL A 25 8.73 8.63 4.54
C VAL A 25 8.48 9.97 5.23
N GLU A 26 8.05 10.98 4.49
CA GLU A 26 7.62 12.28 5.05
C GLU A 26 6.35 12.11 5.91
N ASP A 27 5.35 11.37 5.43
CA ASP A 27 4.13 11.04 6.17
C ASP A 27 4.42 10.27 7.49
N ASP A 28 5.42 9.38 7.50
CA ASP A 28 5.84 8.62 8.70
C ASP A 28 6.51 9.50 9.76
N ASN A 29 7.36 10.45 9.33
CA ASN A 29 8.01 11.38 10.25
C ASN A 29 7.01 12.41 10.82
N GLU A 30 6.07 12.88 10.00
CA GLU A 30 5.01 13.77 10.48
C GLU A 30 4.04 13.07 11.44
N THR A 31 3.66 11.82 11.17
CA THR A 31 2.81 11.05 12.09
C THR A 31 3.50 10.75 13.42
N ALA A 32 4.80 10.46 13.42
CA ALA A 32 5.58 10.30 14.65
C ALA A 32 5.58 11.59 15.48
N LYS A 33 5.87 12.74 14.86
CA LYS A 33 5.82 14.05 15.53
C LYS A 33 4.43 14.37 16.08
N GLN A 34 3.38 14.07 15.31
CA GLN A 34 1.99 14.27 15.75
C GLN A 34 1.64 13.36 16.93
N ALA A 35 2.15 12.12 16.97
CA ALA A 35 1.95 11.21 18.09
C ALA A 35 2.65 11.69 19.36
N GLU A 36 3.89 12.17 19.27
CA GLU A 36 4.59 12.81 20.41
C GLU A 36 3.84 14.05 20.91
N GLN A 37 3.32 14.87 19.99
CA GLN A 37 2.51 16.04 20.35
C GLN A 37 1.22 15.64 21.08
N ILE A 38 0.54 14.57 20.65
CA ILE A 38 -0.63 14.02 21.35
C ILE A 38 -0.25 13.61 22.78
N GLN A 39 0.85 12.87 22.96
CA GLN A 39 1.32 12.45 24.29
C GLN A 39 1.60 13.66 25.20
N HIS A 40 2.23 14.72 24.66
CA HIS A 40 2.47 15.94 25.42
C HIS A 40 1.15 16.64 25.82
N LEU A 41 0.17 16.69 24.92
CA LEU A 41 -1.16 17.27 25.21
C LEU A 41 -1.88 16.45 26.28
N GLU A 42 -1.85 15.12 26.20
CA GLU A 42 -2.43 14.22 27.19
C GLU A 42 -1.79 14.41 28.57
N ALA A 43 -0.46 14.50 28.63
CA ALA A 43 0.25 14.80 29.88
C ALA A 43 -0.13 16.17 30.45
N SER A 44 -0.27 17.18 29.60
CA SER A 44 -0.69 18.53 30.01
C SER A 44 -2.12 18.54 30.54
N ILE A 45 -3.03 17.80 29.89
CA ILE A 45 -4.41 17.63 30.35
C ILE A 45 -4.45 16.95 31.73
N GLU A 46 -3.66 15.89 31.91
CA GLU A 46 -3.64 15.17 33.18
C GLU A 46 -3.07 16.02 34.32
N ALA A 47 -2.00 16.79 34.05
CA ALA A 47 -1.47 17.77 35.00
C ALA A 47 -2.54 18.80 35.40
N LEU A 48 -3.28 19.36 34.43
CA LEU A 48 -4.38 20.29 34.73
C LEU A 48 -5.52 19.66 35.53
N ARG A 49 -5.80 18.36 35.34
CA ARG A 49 -6.81 17.62 36.11
C ARG A 49 -6.35 17.35 37.53
N GLU A 50 -5.07 17.05 37.74
CA GLU A 50 -4.49 16.88 39.08
C GLU A 50 -4.56 18.20 39.84
N ASP A 51 -4.05 19.26 39.24
CA ASP A 51 -4.17 20.64 39.71
C ASP A 51 -5.61 21.02 40.05
N GLY A 52 -6.56 20.69 39.17
CA GLY A 52 -7.98 20.96 39.35
C GLY A 52 -8.60 20.19 40.53
N ARG A 53 -8.17 18.95 40.78
CA ARG A 53 -8.59 18.17 41.95
C ARG A 53 -8.19 18.86 43.25
N ASP A 54 -6.99 19.43 43.30
CA ASP A 54 -6.52 20.17 44.47
C ASP A 54 -7.33 21.45 44.72
N ASP A 55 -7.65 22.21 43.66
CA ASP A 55 -8.49 23.41 43.79
C ASP A 55 -9.93 23.07 44.22
N VAL A 56 -10.49 21.96 43.72
CA VAL A 56 -11.81 21.46 44.13
C VAL A 56 -11.79 21.02 45.61
N ALA A 57 -10.75 20.31 46.04
CA ALA A 57 -10.58 19.91 47.44
C ALA A 57 -10.44 21.13 48.36
N ALA A 58 -9.63 22.13 47.95
CA ALA A 58 -9.48 23.38 48.67
C ALA A 58 -10.80 24.15 48.78
N LEU A 59 -11.63 24.17 47.72
CA LEU A 59 -12.97 24.75 47.78
C LEU A 59 -13.90 24.02 48.74
N ALA A 60 -13.87 22.69 48.75
CA ALA A 60 -14.71 21.88 49.62
C ALA A 60 -14.40 22.15 51.10
N GLU A 61 -13.12 22.10 51.49
CA GLU A 61 -12.66 22.42 52.84
C GLU A 61 -13.08 23.83 53.25
N ARG A 62 -12.97 24.79 52.31
CA ARG A 62 -13.34 26.19 52.57
C ARG A 62 -14.83 26.40 52.79
N ARG A 63 -15.67 25.71 52.00
CA ARG A 63 -17.13 25.73 52.18
C ARG A 63 -17.54 25.10 53.51
N ASP A 64 -16.81 24.08 53.98
CA ASP A 64 -17.07 23.47 55.29
C ASP A 64 -16.68 24.41 56.45
N LEU A 65 -15.56 25.13 56.32
CA LEU A 65 -15.13 26.15 57.28
C LEU A 65 -16.08 27.36 57.34
N GLU A 66 -16.67 27.76 56.21
CA GLU A 66 -17.65 28.87 56.17
C GLU A 66 -18.98 28.52 56.86
N ARG A 67 -19.37 27.24 56.94
CA ARG A 67 -20.60 26.82 57.63
C ARG A 67 -20.54 26.97 59.15
N GLY A 68 -19.34 27.10 59.74
CA GLY A 68 -19.14 27.07 61.19
C GLY A 68 -18.81 28.39 61.91
N GLN A 69 -18.74 29.56 61.24
CA GLN A 69 -18.04 30.73 61.82
C GLN A 69 -18.68 32.12 61.64
N THR A 70 -18.32 33.04 62.53
CA THR A 70 -18.88 34.40 62.73
C THR A 70 -18.47 35.45 61.67
N LYS A 71 -19.22 36.56 61.62
CA LYS A 71 -19.28 37.56 60.53
C LYS A 71 -17.98 38.34 60.22
N GLN A 72 -16.98 38.33 61.09
CA GLN A 72 -15.90 39.33 61.09
C GLN A 72 -14.90 39.21 59.92
N ASP A 73 -14.93 38.11 59.15
CA ASP A 73 -13.99 37.86 58.05
C ASP A 73 -14.67 37.36 56.75
N ARG A 74 -15.96 37.66 56.57
CA ARG A 74 -16.80 37.09 55.49
C ARG A 74 -16.37 37.51 54.08
N LYS A 75 -16.00 38.77 53.88
CA LYS A 75 -15.68 39.32 52.55
C LYS A 75 -14.40 38.72 51.95
N ARG A 76 -13.33 38.62 52.76
CA ARG A 76 -12.05 38.02 52.34
C ARG A 76 -12.19 36.52 52.05
N ARG A 77 -13.12 35.86 52.75
CA ARG A 77 -13.45 34.45 52.49
C ARG A 77 -14.18 34.28 51.16
N GLN A 78 -15.25 35.02 50.92
CA GLN A 78 -15.98 35.04 49.66
C GLN A 78 -15.11 35.36 48.45
N GLN A 79 -14.17 36.31 48.59
CA GLN A 79 -13.26 36.66 47.50
C GLN A 79 -12.37 35.47 47.09
N LYS A 80 -11.76 34.80 48.07
CA LYS A 80 -10.90 33.65 47.79
C LYS A 80 -11.67 32.40 47.32
N THR A 81 -12.95 32.24 47.66
CA THR A 81 -13.78 31.14 47.13
C THR A 81 -14.12 31.43 45.67
N PHE A 82 -14.49 32.68 45.37
CA PHE A 82 -14.68 33.13 43.99
C PHE A 82 -13.40 32.96 43.15
N GLU A 83 -12.22 33.32 43.67
CA GLU A 83 -10.93 33.11 42.98
C GLU A 83 -10.68 31.63 42.63
N LEU A 84 -10.99 30.71 43.55
CA LEU A 84 -10.87 29.28 43.29
C LEU A 84 -11.91 28.76 42.29
N GLU A 85 -13.15 29.23 42.34
CA GLU A 85 -14.20 28.89 41.37
C GLU A 85 -13.82 29.35 39.96
N VAL A 86 -13.26 30.55 39.83
CA VAL A 86 -12.73 31.07 38.55
C VAL A 86 -11.58 30.19 38.05
N ARG A 87 -10.61 29.85 38.90
CA ARG A 87 -9.48 28.99 38.52
C ARG A 87 -9.93 27.62 38.02
N ILE A 88 -10.94 27.02 38.65
CA ILE A 88 -11.50 25.74 38.20
C ILE A 88 -12.14 25.89 36.83
N GLN A 89 -12.95 26.92 36.61
CA GLN A 89 -13.58 27.17 35.31
C GLN A 89 -12.54 27.41 34.21
N GLU A 90 -11.50 28.19 34.49
CA GLU A 90 -10.40 28.44 33.54
C GLU A 90 -9.66 27.14 33.19
N ARG A 91 -9.41 26.27 34.17
CA ARG A 91 -8.79 24.96 33.96
C ARG A 91 -9.67 24.01 33.17
N GLU A 92 -10.96 23.94 33.47
CA GLU A 92 -11.92 23.15 32.70
C GLU A 92 -11.97 23.61 31.23
N ALA A 93 -11.96 24.92 30.99
CA ALA A 93 -11.88 25.49 29.65
C ALA A 93 -10.57 25.11 28.94
N ALA A 94 -9.42 25.19 29.63
CA ALA A 94 -8.13 24.79 29.10
C ALA A 94 -8.08 23.28 28.76
N ILE A 95 -8.57 22.42 29.66
CA ILE A 95 -8.67 20.97 29.43
C ILE A 95 -9.53 20.68 28.20
N SER A 96 -10.69 21.35 28.06
CA SER A 96 -11.57 21.19 26.91
C SER A 96 -10.88 21.58 25.59
N GLN A 97 -10.17 22.70 25.58
CA GLN A 97 -9.41 23.14 24.41
C GLN A 97 -8.29 22.14 24.03
N LEU A 98 -7.50 21.71 25.01
CA LEU A 98 -6.40 20.76 24.78
C LEU A 98 -6.93 19.40 24.33
N THR A 99 -8.04 18.93 24.89
CA THR A 99 -8.70 17.67 24.48
C THR A 99 -9.13 17.77 23.02
N GLY A 100 -9.80 18.85 22.63
CA GLY A 100 -10.20 19.06 21.24
C GLY A 100 -9.03 19.23 20.26
N LEU A 101 -7.84 19.63 20.72
CA LEU A 101 -6.62 19.63 19.92
C LEU A 101 -6.04 18.20 19.77
N ALA A 102 -5.99 17.44 20.86
CA ALA A 102 -5.52 16.06 20.85
C ALA A 102 -6.39 15.18 19.93
N GLU A 103 -7.72 15.32 19.99
CA GLU A 103 -8.66 14.60 19.11
C GLU A 103 -8.42 14.93 17.63
N ARG A 104 -8.24 16.21 17.30
CA ARG A 104 -7.96 16.65 15.93
C ARG A 104 -6.65 16.09 15.39
N LEU A 105 -5.61 16.04 16.21
CA LEU A 105 -4.33 15.42 15.83
C LEU A 105 -4.49 13.89 15.70
N GLY A 106 -5.20 13.24 16.62
CA GLY A 106 -5.46 11.81 16.56
C GLY A 106 -6.18 11.40 15.27
N TRP A 107 -7.15 12.20 14.82
CA TRP A 107 -7.83 11.97 13.54
C TRP A 107 -6.88 12.06 12.34
N LYS A 108 -5.99 13.07 12.31
CA LYS A 108 -4.99 13.22 11.24
C LYS A 108 -4.06 12.02 11.18
N VAL A 109 -3.54 11.56 12.33
CA VAL A 109 -2.67 10.38 12.41
C VAL A 109 -3.40 9.14 11.88
N ALA A 110 -4.66 8.95 12.27
CA ALA A 110 -5.46 7.82 11.79
C ALA A 110 -5.69 7.87 10.27
N GLU A 111 -5.96 9.04 9.70
CA GLU A 111 -6.16 9.19 8.25
C GLU A 111 -4.86 8.94 7.48
N THR A 112 -3.72 9.46 7.95
CA THR A 112 -2.41 9.16 7.34
C THR A 112 -2.10 7.67 7.38
N ARG A 113 -2.40 6.98 8.48
CA ARG A 113 -2.25 5.52 8.59
C ARG A 113 -3.10 4.77 7.57
N ARG A 114 -4.36 5.18 7.37
CA ARG A 114 -5.24 4.59 6.34
C ARG A 114 -4.75 4.85 4.93
N ARG A 115 -4.22 6.04 4.66
CA ARG A 115 -3.60 6.38 3.37
C ARG A 115 -2.41 5.47 3.09
N ARG A 116 -1.56 5.23 4.10
CA ARG A 116 -0.42 4.31 3.98
C ARG A 116 -0.84 2.88 3.64
N GLN A 117 -1.86 2.36 4.34
CA GLN A 117 -2.40 1.03 4.04
C GLN A 117 -2.90 0.91 2.60
N ARG A 118 -3.56 1.95 2.08
CA ARG A 118 -3.98 2.01 0.68
C ARG A 118 -2.79 2.02 -0.28
N MET A 119 -1.74 2.77 0.02
CA MET A 119 -0.52 2.81 -0.81
C MET A 119 0.22 1.47 -0.82
N GLU A 120 0.31 0.78 0.32
CA GLU A 120 0.93 -0.55 0.37
C GLU A 120 0.13 -1.58 -0.44
N ALA A 121 -1.21 -1.54 -0.37
CA ALA A 121 -2.05 -2.39 -1.19
C ALA A 121 -1.85 -2.12 -2.69
N ILE A 122 -1.76 -0.85 -3.10
CA ILE A 122 -1.46 -0.48 -4.48
C ILE A 122 -0.12 -1.06 -4.93
N ARG A 123 0.93 -0.94 -4.09
CA ARG A 123 2.26 -1.50 -4.38
C ARG A 123 2.21 -3.01 -4.60
N GLN A 124 1.48 -3.73 -3.76
CA GLN A 124 1.30 -5.18 -3.91
C GLN A 124 0.58 -5.55 -5.20
N TYR A 125 -0.44 -4.77 -5.59
CA TYR A 125 -1.10 -4.98 -6.89
C TYR A 125 -0.16 -4.69 -8.07
N GLU A 126 0.65 -3.65 -8.01
CA GLU A 126 1.64 -3.34 -9.05
C GLU A 126 2.69 -4.46 -9.21
N GLU A 127 3.16 -5.02 -8.09
CA GLU A 127 4.06 -6.17 -8.08
C GLU A 127 3.41 -7.41 -8.71
N ALA A 128 2.18 -7.74 -8.32
CA ALA A 128 1.43 -8.87 -8.89
C ALA A 128 1.15 -8.71 -10.39
N ILE A 129 0.78 -7.50 -10.84
CA ILE A 129 0.58 -7.21 -12.27
C ILE A 129 1.88 -7.41 -13.05
N THR A 130 2.99 -6.94 -12.49
CA THR A 130 4.31 -7.08 -13.12
C THR A 130 4.72 -8.54 -13.23
N GLU A 131 4.46 -9.35 -12.20
CA GLU A 131 4.71 -10.79 -12.21
C GLU A 131 3.85 -11.49 -13.26
N HIS A 132 2.54 -11.24 -13.29
CA HIS A 132 1.65 -11.80 -14.30
C HIS A 132 2.03 -11.40 -15.74
N SER A 133 2.51 -10.17 -15.95
CA SER A 133 3.02 -9.75 -17.26
C SER A 133 4.22 -10.58 -17.69
N ARG A 134 5.17 -10.83 -16.78
CA ARG A 134 6.35 -11.68 -17.06
C ARG A 134 5.97 -13.13 -17.34
N ASP A 135 4.95 -13.65 -16.66
CA ASP A 135 4.43 -15.00 -16.91
C ASP A 135 3.77 -15.11 -18.28
N ALA A 136 2.98 -14.11 -18.68
CA ALA A 136 2.38 -14.04 -20.00
C ALA A 136 3.46 -13.95 -21.11
N GLU A 137 4.50 -13.14 -20.91
CA GLU A 137 5.64 -13.05 -21.84
C GLU A 137 6.37 -14.39 -21.96
N ARG A 138 6.60 -15.10 -20.86
CA ARG A 138 7.21 -16.45 -20.88
C ARG A 138 6.33 -17.45 -21.63
N SER A 139 5.04 -17.49 -21.32
CA SER A 139 4.09 -18.40 -21.98
C SER A 139 3.98 -18.16 -23.48
N THR A 140 3.93 -16.89 -23.91
CA THR A 140 3.90 -16.54 -25.34
C THR A 140 5.19 -16.92 -26.06
N ALA A 141 6.34 -16.77 -25.41
CA ALA A 141 7.63 -17.22 -25.95
C ALA A 141 7.70 -18.75 -26.08
N GLU A 142 7.21 -19.50 -25.10
CA GLU A 142 7.13 -20.97 -25.16
C GLU A 142 6.19 -21.44 -26.28
N ALA A 143 5.01 -20.84 -26.42
CA ALA A 143 4.08 -21.15 -27.50
C ALA A 143 4.68 -20.84 -28.89
N ALA A 144 5.53 -19.81 -29.01
CA ALA A 144 6.26 -19.55 -30.25
C ALA A 144 7.32 -20.64 -30.55
N ARG A 145 8.01 -21.16 -29.53
CA ARG A 145 8.97 -22.27 -29.69
C ARG A 145 8.28 -23.55 -30.14
N TYR A 146 7.21 -23.95 -29.46
CA TYR A 146 6.46 -25.15 -29.85
C TYR A 146 5.90 -25.06 -31.27
N ARG A 147 5.42 -23.89 -31.70
CA ARG A 147 4.98 -23.68 -33.09
C ARG A 147 6.11 -23.92 -34.09
N LYS A 148 7.31 -23.41 -33.81
CA LYS A 148 8.48 -23.60 -34.67
C LYS A 148 8.93 -25.06 -34.72
N GLU A 149 8.92 -25.76 -33.59
CA GLU A 149 9.24 -27.20 -33.54
C GLU A 149 8.24 -28.02 -34.36
N VAL A 150 6.94 -27.72 -34.25
CA VAL A 150 5.91 -28.37 -35.06
C VAL A 150 6.13 -28.10 -36.55
N GLU A 151 6.41 -26.86 -36.95
CA GLU A 151 6.72 -26.53 -38.36
C GLU A 151 7.94 -27.30 -38.90
N LEU A 152 8.98 -27.47 -38.10
CA LEU A 152 10.18 -28.23 -38.49
C LEU A 152 9.85 -29.72 -38.68
N LEU A 153 9.06 -30.32 -37.78
CA LEU A 153 8.63 -31.72 -37.92
C LEU A 153 7.79 -31.93 -39.19
N TRP A 154 6.91 -30.99 -39.53
CA TRP A 154 6.15 -31.04 -40.78
C TRP A 154 7.04 -30.88 -42.03
N GLN A 155 8.15 -30.15 -41.93
CA GLN A 155 9.12 -30.04 -43.03
C GLN A 155 9.92 -31.34 -43.21
N GLU A 156 10.43 -31.91 -42.11
CA GLU A 156 11.17 -33.18 -42.13
C GLU A 156 10.31 -34.32 -42.70
N GLN A 157 9.03 -34.41 -42.28
CA GLN A 157 8.11 -35.42 -42.82
C GLN A 157 7.86 -35.24 -44.33
N ARG A 158 7.78 -34.01 -44.84
CA ARG A 158 7.66 -33.77 -46.29
C ARG A 158 8.92 -34.14 -47.04
N GLU A 159 10.10 -33.87 -46.48
CA GLU A 159 11.38 -34.27 -47.08
C GLU A 159 11.54 -35.80 -47.10
N GLU A 160 11.04 -36.51 -46.09
CA GLU A 160 10.96 -37.98 -46.10
C GLU A 160 9.96 -38.51 -47.12
N GLU A 161 8.77 -37.90 -47.24
CA GLU A 161 7.74 -38.29 -48.22
C GLU A 161 8.20 -38.00 -49.67
N ASP A 162 8.83 -36.85 -49.93
CA ASP A 162 9.38 -36.48 -51.25
C ASP A 162 10.68 -37.25 -51.57
N GLY A 163 11.44 -37.67 -50.57
CA GLY A 163 12.65 -38.49 -50.70
C GLY A 163 12.38 -39.99 -50.92
N ALA A 164 11.14 -40.44 -50.73
CA ALA A 164 10.72 -41.82 -50.94
C ALA A 164 10.30 -42.13 -52.39
N GLU A 165 10.31 -41.14 -53.30
CA GLU A 165 9.89 -41.30 -54.70
C GLU A 165 11.07 -41.22 -55.70
N VAL A 166 12.12 -42.04 -55.56
CA VAL A 166 12.93 -42.51 -56.71
C VAL A 166 13.68 -43.81 -56.36
N ASP A 167 13.04 -44.97 -56.57
CA ASP A 167 13.77 -46.18 -57.02
C ASP A 167 12.82 -47.21 -57.67
N GLU A 168 12.11 -46.80 -58.72
CA GLU A 168 11.60 -47.75 -59.74
C GLU A 168 12.37 -47.53 -61.04
N GLY A 169 13.66 -47.82 -60.98
CA GLY A 169 14.58 -47.70 -62.09
C GLY A 169 15.51 -48.89 -62.20
N GLU A 170 15.01 -50.12 -62.33
CA GLU A 170 15.77 -51.19 -62.99
C GLU A 170 14.87 -52.35 -63.45
N GLY A 171 14.90 -52.61 -64.76
CA GLY A 171 14.08 -53.61 -65.42
C GLY A 171 14.48 -55.05 -65.06
N PHE A 172 13.49 -55.87 -64.71
CA PHE A 172 13.63 -57.31 -64.67
C PHE A 172 13.01 -57.91 -65.94
N ALA A 173 13.86 -58.21 -66.93
CA ALA A 173 13.47 -59.04 -68.07
C ALA A 173 13.32 -60.49 -67.59
N VAL A 174 12.09 -60.96 -67.42
CA VAL A 174 11.79 -62.38 -67.25
C VAL A 174 11.83 -63.04 -68.62
N VAL A 175 12.95 -63.70 -68.94
CA VAL A 175 13.05 -64.67 -70.04
C VAL A 175 13.05 -66.06 -69.42
N ASP A 176 12.00 -66.84 -69.66
CA ASP A 176 12.05 -68.31 -69.55
C ASP A 176 10.99 -68.90 -70.52
N SER A 177 11.35 -69.23 -71.76
CA SER A 177 11.95 -70.48 -72.25
C SER A 177 11.13 -71.76 -72.05
N THR A 178 9.88 -71.84 -72.51
CA THR A 178 9.32 -73.14 -72.94
C THR A 178 8.38 -73.00 -74.13
N SER A 179 8.95 -73.22 -75.31
CA SER A 179 8.26 -73.51 -76.56
C SER A 179 8.08 -75.02 -76.66
N ALA A 180 6.84 -75.52 -76.73
CA ALA A 180 6.50 -76.81 -77.34
C ALA A 180 4.96 -76.97 -77.41
N GLU A 181 4.36 -76.46 -78.48
CA GLU A 181 3.18 -77.11 -79.08
C GLU A 181 3.66 -78.32 -79.90
N PRO A 182 2.83 -79.37 -80.02
CA PRO A 182 2.07 -79.46 -81.27
C PRO A 182 0.62 -79.98 -81.09
N ALA A 183 -0.27 -79.39 -81.89
CA ALA A 183 -1.63 -79.87 -82.21
C ALA A 183 -1.59 -80.96 -83.31
N PRO A 184 -2.72 -81.40 -83.90
CA PRO A 184 -3.96 -81.97 -83.33
C PRO A 184 -4.31 -83.35 -83.96
N SER A 185 -5.37 -84.00 -83.48
CA SER A 185 -6.24 -84.91 -84.26
C SER A 185 -7.63 -84.97 -83.64
#